data_AF-A0A7X3JR79-F1
#
_entry.id   AF-A0A7X3JR79-F1
#
_cell.length_a   1.000
_cell.length_b   1.000
_cell.length_c   1.000
_cell.angle_alpha   90.00
_cell.angle_beta   90.00
_cell.angle_gamma   90.00
#
_symmetry.space_group_name_H-M   'P 1'
#
loop_
_entity.id
_entity.type
_entity.pdbx_description
1 polymer ?
#
loop_
_entity_poly.entity_id
_entity_poly.type
_entity_poly.pdbx_seq_one_letter_code
_entity_poly.pdbx_strand_id
1 'polypeptide(L)'
;MIQYTGKVFSQLSLGINVPSIKDARLLPPPAEQMAELRRDFMDVEISPTEYLAHNVRFFTAKTNTHLLYCFTNLTDEKIEFDTLAQEGIVPIQPNEAVILAAIPDASIARSPATSLAQLEQEILFQQEDTAYKGHALNDLLPFFETMHFFVVHDNSQHQGKETKDLAYLISSHDSSIINPNLHIFLPEFRGLLSHPGRFMKQNIFWSMTAAHYKHVFLELYRCIENIYSFPHAFALKIRMGLTLASYEIARHCADELGWKRKEESSLIKIFNLIPTPTLTPLITANISNLDGSHFTFTNPTEEEASKKTLAKLIYKIRNQMVHQFEVNKEIQITAETWIDLIKLLIPIIDHVYTAHAAELPN
;
A
#
# COMPACT_ATOMS: atom_id res chain seq x y z
N MET A 1 -25.03 -2.65 -21.06
CA MET A 1 -25.89 -3.53 -20.23
C MET A 1 -25.99 -4.96 -20.78
N ILE A 2 -26.68 -5.25 -21.89
CA ILE A 2 -26.85 -6.64 -22.40
C ILE A 2 -25.51 -7.39 -22.60
N GLN A 3 -24.51 -6.73 -23.20
CA GLN A 3 -23.18 -7.32 -23.38
C GLN A 3 -22.49 -7.63 -22.04
N TYR A 4 -22.62 -6.76 -21.04
CA TYR A 4 -22.04 -6.95 -19.71
C TYR A 4 -22.73 -8.09 -18.95
N THR A 5 -24.06 -8.19 -19.04
CA THR A 5 -24.81 -9.31 -18.48
C THR A 5 -24.29 -10.65 -19.00
N GLY A 6 -24.11 -10.78 -20.32
CA GLY A 6 -23.53 -11.99 -20.91
C GLY A 6 -22.10 -12.28 -20.42
N LYS A 7 -21.26 -11.25 -20.26
CA LYS A 7 -19.90 -11.41 -19.70
C LYS A 7 -19.92 -11.88 -18.25
N VAL A 8 -20.79 -11.33 -17.40
CA VAL A 8 -20.95 -11.73 -15.99
C VAL A 8 -21.29 -13.21 -15.88
N PHE A 9 -22.30 -13.68 -16.63
CA PHE A 9 -22.66 -15.10 -16.62
C PHE A 9 -21.54 -15.98 -17.22
N SER A 10 -20.86 -15.52 -18.27
CA SER A 10 -19.70 -16.23 -18.83
C SER A 10 -18.56 -16.40 -17.82
N GLN A 11 -18.40 -15.44 -16.90
CA GLN A 11 -17.37 -15.48 -15.87
C GLN A 11 -17.75 -16.43 -14.73
N LEU A 12 -19.03 -16.48 -14.34
CA LEU A 12 -19.55 -17.47 -13.40
C LEU A 12 -19.43 -18.89 -13.96
N SER A 13 -19.74 -19.08 -15.25
CA SER A 13 -19.68 -20.38 -15.92
C SER A 13 -18.28 -20.75 -16.41
N LEU A 14 -17.23 -19.99 -16.08
CA LEU A 14 -15.88 -20.25 -16.60
C LEU A 14 -15.41 -21.64 -16.18
N GLY A 15 -15.10 -22.48 -17.18
CA GLY A 15 -14.71 -23.88 -16.98
C GLY A 15 -15.87 -24.86 -16.82
N ILE A 16 -17.12 -24.43 -16.99
CA ILE A 16 -18.32 -25.25 -16.88
C ILE A 16 -19.08 -25.18 -18.21
N ASN A 17 -19.43 -26.32 -18.79
CA ASN A 17 -20.21 -26.36 -20.02
C ASN A 17 -21.71 -26.27 -19.71
N VAL A 18 -22.28 -25.08 -19.92
CA VAL A 18 -23.70 -24.80 -19.68
C VAL A 18 -24.32 -24.26 -20.97
N PRO A 19 -24.85 -25.11 -21.86
CA PRO A 19 -25.36 -24.67 -23.17
C PRO A 19 -26.48 -23.63 -23.10
N SER A 20 -27.26 -23.64 -22.01
CA SER A 20 -28.36 -22.72 -21.73
C SER A 20 -27.90 -21.37 -21.15
N ILE A 21 -26.63 -21.18 -20.80
CA ILE A 21 -26.14 -19.95 -20.15
C ILE A 21 -26.34 -18.68 -20.98
N LYS A 22 -26.41 -18.83 -22.31
CA LYS A 22 -26.72 -17.75 -23.26
C LYS A 22 -28.10 -17.13 -23.05
N ASP A 23 -29.02 -17.86 -22.40
CA ASP A 23 -30.40 -17.44 -22.13
C ASP A 23 -30.53 -16.80 -20.74
N ALA A 24 -29.46 -16.85 -19.92
CA ALA A 24 -29.40 -16.21 -18.61
C ALA A 24 -29.40 -14.68 -18.76
N ARG A 25 -30.16 -14.02 -17.89
CA ARG A 25 -30.37 -12.57 -17.93
C ARG A 25 -30.61 -12.00 -16.54
N LEU A 26 -30.38 -10.71 -16.40
CA LEU A 26 -30.77 -9.96 -15.21
C LEU A 26 -32.23 -9.53 -15.33
N LEU A 27 -32.89 -9.38 -14.18
CA LEU A 27 -34.16 -8.68 -14.10
C LEU A 27 -33.95 -7.23 -14.57
N PRO A 28 -34.89 -6.67 -15.36
CA PRO A 28 -34.80 -5.26 -15.73
C PRO A 28 -34.95 -4.40 -14.47
N PRO A 29 -34.12 -3.35 -14.31
CA PRO A 29 -34.28 -2.45 -13.17
C PRO A 29 -35.57 -1.62 -13.34
N PRO A 30 -36.07 -0.99 -12.26
CA PRO A 30 -37.26 -0.14 -12.31
C PRO A 30 -37.19 0.90 -13.44
N ALA A 31 -38.31 1.15 -14.12
CA ALA A 31 -38.35 2.03 -15.29
C ALA A 31 -37.83 3.46 -15.01
N GLU A 32 -38.01 3.93 -13.78
CA GLU A 32 -37.51 5.22 -13.29
C GLU A 32 -35.98 5.28 -13.16
N GLN A 33 -35.30 4.15 -12.94
CA GLN A 33 -33.84 4.05 -12.79
C GLN A 33 -33.14 3.74 -14.13
N MET A 34 -33.88 3.26 -15.13
CA MET A 34 -33.31 2.83 -16.42
C MET A 34 -32.56 3.93 -17.18
N ALA A 35 -33.03 5.17 -17.12
CA ALA A 35 -32.39 6.28 -17.83
C ALA A 35 -31.06 6.69 -17.18
N GLU A 36 -31.02 6.68 -15.85
CA GLU A 36 -29.83 6.97 -15.05
C GLU A 36 -28.79 5.86 -15.21
N LEU A 37 -29.18 4.60 -15.02
CA LEU A 37 -28.28 3.45 -15.21
C LEU A 37 -27.68 3.42 -16.61
N ARG A 38 -28.47 3.72 -17.65
CA ARG A 38 -27.95 3.79 -19.04
C ARG A 38 -26.91 4.89 -19.21
N ARG A 39 -27.11 6.04 -18.57
CA ARG A 39 -26.15 7.14 -18.62
C ARG A 39 -24.86 6.73 -17.91
N ASP A 40 -24.97 6.23 -16.69
CA ASP A 40 -23.81 5.82 -15.90
C ASP A 40 -23.03 4.71 -16.61
N PHE A 41 -23.71 3.74 -17.22
CA PHE A 41 -23.06 2.69 -18.00
C PHE A 41 -22.19 3.19 -19.16
N MET A 42 -22.54 4.32 -19.79
CA MET A 42 -21.77 4.86 -20.92
C MET A 42 -20.47 5.53 -20.47
N ASP A 43 -20.43 5.96 -19.21
CA ASP A 43 -19.37 6.81 -18.67
C ASP A 43 -18.54 6.11 -17.59
N VAL A 44 -18.85 4.84 -17.26
CA VAL A 44 -18.05 4.03 -16.35
C VAL A 44 -16.75 3.61 -17.04
N GLU A 45 -15.63 4.06 -16.47
CA GLU A 45 -14.28 3.65 -16.85
C GLU A 45 -13.66 2.84 -15.71
N ILE A 46 -13.32 1.57 -15.97
CA ILE A 46 -12.63 0.69 -15.03
C ILE A 46 -11.13 0.72 -15.32
N SER A 47 -10.31 1.03 -14.30
CA SER A 47 -8.86 0.97 -14.45
C SER A 47 -8.35 -0.46 -14.51
N PRO A 48 -7.13 -0.69 -15.02
CA PRO A 48 -6.47 -1.97 -14.83
C PRO A 48 -6.41 -2.34 -13.34
N THR A 49 -6.61 -3.63 -13.07
CA THR A 49 -6.53 -4.19 -11.72
C THR A 49 -5.09 -4.46 -11.32
N GLU A 50 -4.74 -4.07 -10.10
CA GLU A 50 -3.41 -4.28 -9.51
C GLU A 50 -3.50 -5.12 -8.23
N TYR A 51 -2.44 -5.86 -7.92
CA TYR A 51 -2.32 -6.57 -6.65
C TYR A 51 -1.65 -5.68 -5.61
N LEU A 52 -2.32 -5.49 -4.47
CA LEU A 52 -1.73 -4.81 -3.31
C LEU A 52 -1.05 -5.81 -2.38
N ALA A 53 -1.74 -6.93 -2.13
CA ALA A 53 -1.28 -8.08 -1.35
C ALA A 53 -1.72 -9.37 -2.05
N HIS A 54 -1.35 -10.54 -1.51
CA HIS A 54 -1.52 -11.84 -2.17
C HIS A 54 -2.92 -12.04 -2.80
N ASN A 55 -3.99 -11.73 -2.06
CA ASN A 55 -5.37 -11.90 -2.52
C ASN A 55 -6.16 -10.59 -2.63
N VAL A 56 -5.58 -9.46 -2.23
CA VAL A 56 -6.26 -8.15 -2.29
C VAL A 56 -5.86 -7.44 -3.56
N ARG A 57 -6.86 -7.14 -4.38
CA ARG A 57 -6.70 -6.40 -5.61
C ARG A 57 -7.36 -5.05 -5.50
N PHE A 58 -6.85 -4.12 -6.29
CA PHE A 58 -7.29 -2.75 -6.32
C PHE A 58 -7.50 -2.29 -7.77
N PHE A 59 -8.54 -1.52 -7.99
CA PHE A 59 -8.81 -0.80 -9.22
C PHE A 59 -9.62 0.45 -8.89
N THR A 60 -9.77 1.34 -9.86
CA THR A 60 -10.71 2.45 -9.75
C THR A 60 -11.85 2.29 -10.74
N ALA A 61 -13.01 2.78 -10.35
CA ALA A 61 -14.16 2.94 -11.24
C ALA A 61 -14.50 4.43 -11.29
N LYS A 62 -14.28 5.06 -12.43
CA LYS A 62 -14.64 6.46 -12.65
C LYS A 62 -16.03 6.53 -13.25
N THR A 63 -16.91 7.30 -12.64
CA THR A 63 -18.25 7.62 -13.12
C THR A 63 -18.33 9.11 -13.47
N ASN A 64 -19.51 9.57 -13.92
CA ASN A 64 -19.77 11.00 -14.13
C ASN A 64 -19.65 11.85 -12.85
N THR A 65 -19.90 11.25 -11.69
CA THR A 65 -20.06 11.96 -10.42
C THR A 65 -18.92 11.70 -9.45
N HIS A 66 -18.30 10.51 -9.52
CA HIS A 66 -17.32 10.08 -8.53
C HIS A 66 -16.18 9.28 -9.15
N LEU A 67 -15.01 9.40 -8.55
CA LEU A 67 -13.94 8.40 -8.66
C LEU A 67 -14.08 7.44 -7.48
N LEU A 68 -14.31 6.17 -7.76
CA LEU A 68 -14.45 5.12 -6.75
C LEU A 68 -13.14 4.35 -6.62
N TYR A 69 -12.76 4.08 -5.38
CA TYR A 69 -11.64 3.21 -5.01
C TYR A 69 -12.19 1.84 -4.69
N CYS A 70 -11.84 0.86 -5.51
CA CYS A 70 -12.47 -0.45 -5.49
C CYS A 70 -11.46 -1.52 -5.07
N PHE A 71 -11.85 -2.36 -4.13
CA PHE A 71 -11.00 -3.41 -3.60
C PHE A 71 -11.72 -4.76 -3.69
N THR A 72 -10.96 -5.81 -3.96
CA THR A 72 -11.47 -7.19 -3.87
C THR A 72 -10.87 -7.91 -2.68
N ASN A 73 -11.65 -8.80 -2.07
CA ASN A 73 -11.21 -9.68 -0.98
C ASN A 73 -10.74 -8.95 0.28
N LEU A 74 -11.17 -7.70 0.50
CA LEU A 74 -11.12 -7.14 1.85
C LEU A 74 -12.19 -7.82 2.72
N THR A 75 -11.96 -7.92 4.02
CA THR A 75 -12.85 -8.62 4.95
C THR A 75 -13.64 -7.64 5.81
N ASP A 76 -14.97 -7.57 5.64
CA ASP A 76 -15.86 -6.62 6.36
C ASP A 76 -15.60 -6.56 7.87
N GLU A 77 -15.47 -7.72 8.53
CA GLU A 77 -15.27 -7.83 9.97
C GLU A 77 -13.92 -7.26 10.47
N LYS A 78 -13.01 -6.96 9.55
CA LYS A 78 -11.62 -6.59 9.82
C LYS A 78 -11.26 -5.19 9.35
N ILE A 79 -12.17 -4.51 8.64
CA ILE A 79 -11.99 -3.14 8.15
C ILE A 79 -12.50 -2.14 9.19
N GLU A 80 -11.64 -1.19 9.56
CA GLU A 80 -11.97 -0.09 10.47
C GLU A 80 -12.74 1.05 9.74
N PHE A 81 -13.97 0.78 9.29
CA PHE A 81 -14.78 1.73 8.51
C PHE A 81 -15.00 3.08 9.20
N ASP A 82 -15.23 3.08 10.52
CA ASP A 82 -15.46 4.31 11.28
C ASP A 82 -14.23 5.23 11.29
N THR A 83 -13.03 4.65 11.32
CA THR A 83 -11.77 5.40 11.26
C THR A 83 -11.56 6.00 9.87
N LEU A 84 -11.81 5.22 8.81
CA LEU A 84 -11.76 5.73 7.43
C LEU A 84 -12.75 6.88 7.21
N ALA A 85 -13.97 6.76 7.75
CA ALA A 85 -14.99 7.79 7.64
C ALA A 85 -14.57 9.11 8.33
N GLN A 86 -13.85 9.04 9.46
CA GLN A 86 -13.29 10.22 10.13
C GLN A 86 -12.21 10.92 9.29
N GLU A 87 -11.52 10.18 8.41
CA GLU A 87 -10.57 10.72 7.44
C GLU A 87 -11.24 11.20 6.13
N GLY A 88 -12.57 11.13 6.04
CA GLY A 88 -13.34 11.51 4.86
C GLY A 88 -13.31 10.47 3.74
N ILE A 89 -12.96 9.22 4.05
CA ILE A 89 -13.00 8.08 3.14
C ILE A 89 -14.17 7.19 3.54
N VAL A 90 -15.22 7.17 2.72
CA VAL A 90 -16.50 6.56 3.12
C VAL A 90 -16.82 5.37 2.23
N PRO A 91 -17.19 4.21 2.82
CA PRO A 91 -17.69 3.09 2.03
C PRO A 91 -19.02 3.44 1.39
N ILE A 92 -19.21 3.07 0.13
CA ILE A 92 -20.46 3.29 -0.58
C ILE A 92 -20.93 2.01 -1.27
N GLN A 93 -22.23 1.93 -1.51
CA GLN A 93 -22.78 0.93 -2.42
C GLN A 93 -22.89 1.58 -3.80
N PRO A 94 -22.12 1.12 -4.81
CA PRO A 94 -22.24 1.66 -6.15
C PRO A 94 -23.54 1.21 -6.80
N ASN A 95 -23.97 1.91 -7.84
CA ASN A 95 -25.11 1.47 -8.63
C ASN A 95 -24.79 0.20 -9.43
N GLU A 96 -25.84 -0.42 -9.99
CA GLU A 96 -25.71 -1.65 -10.77
C GLU A 96 -24.79 -1.51 -11.99
N ALA A 97 -24.71 -0.30 -12.58
CA ALA A 97 -23.89 -0.07 -13.77
C ALA A 97 -22.40 -0.26 -13.49
N VAL A 98 -21.91 0.31 -12.38
CA VAL A 98 -20.52 0.15 -11.94
C VAL A 98 -20.21 -1.31 -11.63
N ILE A 99 -21.10 -2.01 -10.91
CA ILE A 99 -20.90 -3.41 -10.54
C ILE A 99 -20.80 -4.31 -11.78
N LEU A 100 -21.75 -4.15 -12.71
CA LEU A 100 -21.80 -4.93 -13.94
C LEU A 100 -20.62 -4.66 -14.87
N ALA A 101 -20.07 -3.45 -14.86
CA ALA A 101 -18.85 -3.12 -15.57
C ALA A 101 -17.61 -3.70 -14.88
N ALA A 102 -17.52 -3.56 -13.55
CA ALA A 102 -16.39 -3.99 -12.75
C ALA A 102 -16.13 -5.50 -12.85
N ILE A 103 -17.18 -6.34 -12.78
CA ILE A 103 -17.02 -7.80 -12.79
C ILE A 103 -16.13 -8.31 -13.94
N PRO A 104 -16.45 -8.04 -15.22
CA PRO A 104 -15.60 -8.47 -16.31
C PRO A 104 -14.36 -7.61 -16.52
N ASP A 105 -14.47 -6.28 -16.41
CA ASP A 105 -13.38 -5.40 -16.83
C ASP A 105 -12.24 -5.37 -15.79
N ALA A 106 -12.55 -5.56 -14.50
CA ALA A 106 -11.56 -5.79 -13.44
C ALA A 106 -11.28 -7.30 -13.21
N SER A 107 -11.84 -8.19 -14.03
CA SER A 107 -11.67 -9.64 -13.91
C SER A 107 -11.93 -10.16 -12.49
N ILE A 108 -13.07 -9.78 -11.90
CA ILE A 108 -13.51 -10.22 -10.56
C ILE A 108 -13.72 -11.73 -10.56
N ALA A 109 -12.98 -12.48 -9.75
CA ALA A 109 -13.04 -13.93 -9.83
C ALA A 109 -14.30 -14.47 -9.16
N ARG A 110 -14.64 -15.72 -9.46
CA ARG A 110 -15.65 -16.46 -8.70
C ARG A 110 -15.17 -16.62 -7.25
N SER A 111 -16.08 -16.44 -6.30
CA SER A 111 -15.81 -16.66 -4.88
C SER A 111 -15.25 -18.07 -4.64
N PRO A 112 -14.13 -18.22 -3.90
CA PRO A 112 -13.63 -19.54 -3.50
C PRO A 112 -14.54 -20.20 -2.45
N ALA A 113 -15.41 -19.45 -1.78
CA ALA A 113 -16.34 -19.97 -0.78
C ALA A 113 -17.55 -20.69 -1.42
N THR A 114 -17.85 -20.42 -2.68
CA THR A 114 -19.00 -21.03 -3.36
C THR A 114 -18.62 -22.37 -3.97
N SER A 115 -19.35 -23.43 -3.59
CA SER A 115 -19.21 -24.73 -4.24
C SER A 115 -19.79 -24.72 -5.66
N LEU A 116 -19.26 -25.59 -6.53
CA LEU A 116 -19.79 -25.78 -7.87
C LEU A 116 -21.27 -26.20 -7.84
N ALA A 117 -21.63 -27.14 -6.96
CA ALA A 117 -23.00 -27.63 -6.82
C ALA A 117 -23.99 -26.51 -6.45
N GLN A 118 -23.58 -25.60 -5.55
CA GLN A 118 -24.38 -24.44 -5.19
C GLN A 118 -24.58 -23.50 -6.39
N LEU A 119 -23.50 -23.20 -7.12
CA LEU A 119 -23.56 -22.35 -8.31
C LEU A 119 -24.46 -22.96 -9.41
N GLU A 120 -24.39 -24.27 -9.61
CA GLU A 120 -25.24 -24.98 -10.56
C GLU A 120 -26.72 -24.89 -10.19
N GLN A 121 -27.05 -25.14 -8.92
CA GLN A 121 -28.42 -25.13 -8.42
C GLN A 121 -29.03 -23.73 -8.38
N GLU A 122 -28.26 -22.73 -7.98
CA GLU A 122 -28.77 -21.39 -7.71
C GLU A 122 -28.65 -20.45 -8.92
N ILE A 123 -27.71 -20.68 -9.84
CA ILE A 123 -27.46 -19.76 -10.96
C ILE A 123 -27.51 -20.49 -12.31
N LEU A 124 -26.64 -21.48 -12.53
CA LEU A 124 -26.29 -21.88 -13.90
C LEU A 124 -27.37 -22.65 -14.66
N PHE A 125 -28.38 -23.22 -14.01
CA PHE A 125 -29.44 -23.98 -14.71
C PHE A 125 -30.85 -23.40 -14.52
N GLN A 126 -31.00 -22.27 -13.83
CA GLN A 126 -32.32 -21.70 -13.54
C GLN A 126 -33.10 -21.29 -14.81
N GLN A 127 -32.39 -20.90 -15.87
CA GLN A 127 -32.98 -20.51 -17.14
C GLN A 127 -33.66 -21.65 -17.91
N GLU A 128 -33.49 -22.90 -17.47
CA GLU A 128 -34.19 -24.06 -18.05
C GLU A 128 -35.62 -24.19 -17.53
N ASP A 129 -35.97 -23.49 -16.44
CA ASP A 129 -37.35 -23.41 -15.95
C ASP A 129 -38.17 -22.43 -16.80
N THR A 130 -39.35 -22.88 -17.23
CA THR A 130 -40.36 -22.07 -17.91
C THR A 130 -40.81 -20.82 -17.13
N ALA A 131 -40.69 -20.83 -15.80
CA ALA A 131 -41.03 -19.71 -14.93
C ALA A 131 -39.90 -18.67 -14.81
N TYR A 132 -38.72 -18.90 -15.41
CA TYR A 132 -37.55 -18.06 -15.29
C TYR A 132 -37.76 -16.64 -15.87
N LYS A 133 -37.53 -15.63 -15.02
CA LYS A 133 -37.65 -14.20 -15.40
C LYS A 133 -36.30 -13.49 -15.51
N GLY A 134 -35.26 -14.03 -14.90
CA GLY A 134 -33.94 -13.41 -14.73
C GLY A 134 -33.52 -13.39 -13.25
N HIS A 135 -32.25 -13.10 -12.99
CA HIS A 135 -31.70 -12.93 -11.63
C HIS A 135 -31.70 -11.48 -11.20
N ALA A 136 -31.88 -11.19 -9.91
CA ALA A 136 -31.48 -9.89 -9.39
C ALA A 136 -29.94 -9.83 -9.33
N LEU A 137 -29.36 -8.66 -9.56
CA LEU A 137 -27.89 -8.53 -9.51
C LEU A 137 -27.33 -8.93 -8.14
N ASN A 138 -28.02 -8.55 -7.06
CA ASN A 138 -27.65 -8.88 -5.70
C ASN A 138 -27.60 -10.39 -5.43
N ASP A 139 -28.38 -11.19 -6.17
CA ASP A 139 -28.35 -12.65 -6.05
C ASP A 139 -27.06 -13.24 -6.64
N LEU A 140 -26.42 -12.53 -7.58
CA LEU A 140 -25.17 -12.97 -8.21
C LEU A 140 -23.93 -12.61 -7.40
N LEU A 141 -23.96 -11.52 -6.63
CA LEU A 141 -22.78 -11.00 -5.92
C LEU A 141 -22.12 -12.00 -4.95
N PRO A 142 -22.86 -12.82 -4.19
CA PRO A 142 -22.27 -13.84 -3.31
C PRO A 142 -21.40 -14.88 -4.04
N PHE A 143 -21.56 -15.03 -5.37
CA PHE A 143 -20.79 -15.95 -6.20
C PHE A 143 -19.48 -15.35 -6.72
N PHE A 144 -19.22 -14.07 -6.46
CA PHE A 144 -17.97 -13.40 -6.81
C PHE A 144 -17.13 -13.13 -5.56
N GLU A 145 -15.84 -12.84 -5.76
CA GLU A 145 -14.99 -12.24 -4.73
C GLU A 145 -15.67 -11.02 -4.12
N THR A 146 -15.46 -10.80 -2.81
CA THR A 146 -16.03 -9.63 -2.14
C THR A 146 -15.50 -8.36 -2.77
N MET A 147 -16.36 -7.35 -2.92
CA MET A 147 -16.01 -6.06 -3.50
C MET A 147 -16.38 -4.94 -2.53
N HIS A 148 -15.44 -4.05 -2.29
CA HIS A 148 -15.62 -2.86 -1.47
C HIS A 148 -15.36 -1.62 -2.29
N PHE A 149 -16.25 -0.64 -2.17
CA PHE A 149 -16.17 0.61 -2.91
C PHE A 149 -16.09 1.77 -1.93
N PHE A 150 -15.14 2.67 -2.14
CA PHE A 150 -14.94 3.84 -1.32
C PHE A 150 -14.96 5.10 -2.17
N VAL A 151 -15.46 6.18 -1.59
CA VAL A 151 -15.32 7.54 -2.12
C VAL A 151 -14.48 8.37 -1.15
N VAL A 152 -13.66 9.26 -1.69
CA VAL A 152 -12.95 10.28 -0.92
C VAL A 152 -13.72 11.58 -1.05
N HIS A 153 -14.19 12.13 0.07
CA HIS A 153 -14.93 13.38 0.06
C HIS A 153 -14.02 14.58 -0.22
N ASP A 154 -14.56 15.65 -0.82
CA ASP A 154 -13.82 16.86 -1.16
C ASP A 154 -13.19 17.58 0.05
N ASN A 155 -13.76 17.37 1.25
CA ASN A 155 -13.23 17.92 2.50
C ASN A 155 -12.19 17.01 3.18
N SER A 156 -11.89 15.84 2.61
CA SER A 156 -10.86 14.94 3.12
C SER A 156 -9.48 15.56 2.96
N GLN A 157 -8.62 15.37 3.97
CA GLN A 157 -7.18 15.68 3.87
C GLN A 157 -6.45 14.82 2.82
N HIS A 158 -7.10 13.78 2.30
CA HIS A 158 -6.59 12.89 1.28
C HIS A 158 -7.06 13.26 -0.13
N GLN A 159 -7.84 14.32 -0.28
CA GLN A 159 -8.31 14.77 -1.58
C GLN A 159 -7.14 15.14 -2.50
N GLY A 160 -7.16 14.62 -3.72
CA GLY A 160 -6.10 14.85 -4.72
C GLY A 160 -4.79 14.07 -4.48
N LYS A 161 -4.74 13.16 -3.51
CA LYS A 161 -3.62 12.23 -3.36
C LYS A 161 -3.55 11.26 -4.53
N GLU A 162 -2.36 10.70 -4.74
CA GLU A 162 -2.15 9.66 -5.74
C GLU A 162 -3.00 8.42 -5.41
N THR A 163 -3.53 7.79 -6.45
CA THR A 163 -4.53 6.75 -6.34
C THR A 163 -4.02 5.50 -5.61
N LYS A 164 -2.77 5.08 -5.84
CA LYS A 164 -2.16 3.95 -5.13
C LYS A 164 -1.81 4.29 -3.69
N ASP A 165 -1.38 5.51 -3.40
CA ASP A 165 -1.15 5.96 -2.02
C ASP A 165 -2.42 5.83 -1.16
N LEU A 166 -3.56 6.24 -1.72
CA LEU A 166 -4.87 6.03 -1.11
C LEU A 166 -5.23 4.54 -0.99
N ALA A 167 -4.89 3.74 -2.00
CA ALA A 167 -5.13 2.31 -1.96
C ALA A 167 -4.38 1.61 -0.81
N TYR A 168 -3.13 1.98 -0.58
CA TYR A 168 -2.33 1.50 0.55
C TYR A 168 -2.91 1.93 1.89
N LEU A 169 -3.33 3.20 2.00
CA LEU A 169 -3.95 3.70 3.22
C LEU A 169 -5.24 2.95 3.54
N ILE A 170 -6.19 2.85 2.60
CA ILE A 170 -7.46 2.15 2.82
C ILE A 170 -7.21 0.69 3.20
N SER A 171 -6.32 0.01 2.47
CA SER A 171 -5.98 -1.39 2.75
C SER A 171 -5.32 -1.57 4.12
N SER A 172 -4.60 -0.56 4.63
CA SER A 172 -3.99 -0.61 5.97
C SER A 172 -5.00 -0.65 7.12
N HIS A 173 -6.28 -0.36 6.84
CA HIS A 173 -7.38 -0.50 7.80
C HIS A 173 -8.03 -1.88 7.79
N ASP A 174 -7.62 -2.79 6.90
CA ASP A 174 -8.02 -4.20 6.96
C ASP A 174 -6.97 -5.01 7.72
N SER A 175 -7.29 -5.38 8.95
CA SER A 175 -6.39 -6.18 9.80
C SER A 175 -6.15 -7.61 9.30
N SER A 176 -6.92 -8.12 8.33
CA SER A 176 -6.75 -9.47 7.79
C SER A 176 -5.51 -9.64 6.91
N ILE A 177 -5.04 -8.55 6.30
CA ILE A 177 -3.87 -8.56 5.42
C ILE A 177 -2.58 -8.12 6.10
N ILE A 178 -2.69 -7.54 7.29
CA ILE A 178 -1.56 -7.07 8.08
C ILE A 178 -1.02 -8.22 8.92
N ASN A 179 0.30 -8.30 9.05
CA ASN A 179 0.90 -9.26 9.96
C ASN A 179 0.48 -8.93 11.41
N PRO A 180 -0.16 -9.86 12.15
CA PRO A 180 -0.62 -9.60 13.51
C PRO A 180 0.48 -9.13 14.47
N ASN A 181 1.71 -9.58 14.25
CA ASN A 181 2.87 -9.17 15.04
C ASN A 181 3.27 -7.69 14.84
N LEU A 182 2.77 -7.05 13.77
CA LEU A 182 3.02 -5.66 13.43
C LEU A 182 1.86 -4.74 13.82
N HIS A 183 0.79 -5.26 14.44
CA HIS A 183 -0.35 -4.45 14.86
C HIS A 183 0.05 -3.33 15.84
N ILE A 184 1.10 -3.56 16.64
CA ILE A 184 1.67 -2.56 17.55
C ILE A 184 2.25 -1.32 16.85
N PHE A 185 2.48 -1.39 15.53
CA PHE A 185 3.05 -0.31 14.71
C PHE A 185 2.04 0.33 13.76
N LEU A 186 0.77 -0.10 13.79
CA LEU A 186 -0.27 0.41 12.89
C LEU A 186 -0.42 1.93 12.96
N PRO A 187 -0.44 2.57 14.14
CA PRO A 187 -0.54 4.03 14.22
C PRO A 187 0.60 4.74 13.49
N GLU A 188 1.83 4.26 13.66
CA GLU A 188 3.00 4.87 13.05
C GLU A 188 3.06 4.61 11.54
N PHE A 189 2.75 3.39 11.09
CA PHE A 189 2.68 3.07 9.67
C PHE A 189 1.57 3.86 8.96
N ARG A 190 0.38 3.97 9.55
CA ARG A 190 -0.72 4.78 9.01
C ARG A 190 -0.38 6.26 9.03
N GLY A 191 0.25 6.74 10.09
CA GLY A 191 0.82 8.10 10.15
C GLY A 191 1.75 8.36 8.96
N LEU A 192 2.64 7.41 8.66
CA LEU A 192 3.48 7.48 7.48
C LEU A 192 2.65 7.44 6.18
N LEU A 193 1.71 6.51 6.00
CA LEU A 193 0.88 6.46 4.78
C LEU A 193 0.09 7.76 4.54
N SER A 194 -0.42 8.37 5.61
CA SER A 194 -1.17 9.63 5.57
C SER A 194 -0.29 10.87 5.42
N HIS A 195 1.00 10.78 5.72
CA HIS A 195 1.94 11.89 5.65
C HIS A 195 2.04 12.50 4.23
N PRO A 196 2.09 13.84 4.07
CA PRO A 196 2.23 14.48 2.76
C PRO A 196 3.62 14.29 2.12
N GLY A 197 4.60 13.85 2.91
CA GLY A 197 5.95 13.54 2.44
C GLY A 197 5.98 12.35 1.49
N ARG A 198 6.85 12.44 0.49
CA ARG A 198 6.90 11.57 -0.69
C ARG A 198 7.92 10.44 -0.53
N PHE A 199 7.88 9.77 0.62
CA PHE A 199 8.57 8.49 0.76
C PHE A 199 7.78 7.39 0.06
N MET A 200 8.46 6.27 -0.20
CA MET A 200 7.89 5.15 -0.93
C MET A 200 6.79 4.47 -0.10
N LYS A 201 5.54 4.94 -0.24
CA LYS A 201 4.37 4.43 0.48
C LYS A 201 4.17 2.93 0.25
N GLN A 202 4.53 2.44 -0.93
CA GLN A 202 4.55 1.02 -1.25
C GLN A 202 5.45 0.23 -0.30
N ASN A 203 6.68 0.69 -0.02
CA ASN A 203 7.57 0.01 0.94
C ASN A 203 7.01 0.09 2.37
N ILE A 204 6.35 1.18 2.75
CA ILE A 204 5.65 1.28 4.04
C ILE A 204 4.55 0.22 4.12
N PHE A 205 3.69 0.12 3.11
CA PHE A 205 2.64 -0.89 3.06
C PHE A 205 3.16 -2.33 3.02
N TRP A 206 4.21 -2.59 2.24
CA TRP A 206 4.89 -3.90 2.20
C TRP A 206 5.54 -4.26 3.52
N SER A 207 6.00 -3.27 4.29
CA SER A 207 6.48 -3.49 5.66
C SER A 207 5.37 -4.06 6.53
N MET A 208 4.14 -3.53 6.43
CA MET A 208 2.99 -3.97 7.24
C MET A 208 2.49 -5.38 6.89
N THR A 209 2.63 -5.78 5.61
CA THR A 209 2.15 -7.07 5.10
C THR A 209 3.25 -8.16 5.11
N ALA A 210 4.48 -7.82 5.47
CA ALA A 210 5.59 -8.76 5.50
C ALA A 210 5.47 -9.82 6.60
N ALA A 211 5.70 -11.09 6.26
CA ALA A 211 5.61 -12.22 7.19
C ALA A 211 6.71 -12.26 8.27
N HIS A 212 7.86 -11.62 8.04
CA HIS A 212 9.02 -11.67 8.93
C HIS A 212 9.59 -10.28 9.19
N TYR A 213 9.98 -9.98 10.43
CA TYR A 213 10.53 -8.67 10.81
C TYR A 213 11.76 -8.25 10.00
N LYS A 214 12.62 -9.20 9.59
CA LYS A 214 13.75 -8.88 8.71
C LYS A 214 13.28 -8.23 7.40
N HIS A 215 12.17 -8.68 6.81
CA HIS A 215 11.65 -8.08 5.59
C HIS A 215 11.05 -6.68 5.88
N VAL A 216 10.38 -6.50 7.03
CA VAL A 216 9.91 -5.18 7.49
C VAL A 216 11.08 -4.20 7.57
N PHE A 217 12.18 -4.60 8.21
CA PHE A 217 13.39 -3.81 8.30
C PHE A 217 13.94 -3.46 6.90
N LEU A 218 13.98 -4.41 5.97
CA LEU A 218 14.49 -4.17 4.62
C LEU A 218 13.66 -3.14 3.86
N GLU A 219 12.33 -3.26 3.91
CA GLU A 219 11.43 -2.33 3.22
C GLU A 219 11.52 -0.92 3.82
N LEU A 220 11.57 -0.80 5.16
CA LEU A 220 11.82 0.48 5.82
C LEU A 220 13.20 1.04 5.46
N TYR A 221 14.23 0.20 5.40
CA TYR A 221 15.58 0.64 5.02
C TYR A 221 15.64 1.17 3.60
N ARG A 222 14.91 0.57 2.65
CA ARG A 222 14.80 1.07 1.27
C ARG A 222 14.27 2.50 1.21
N CYS A 223 13.35 2.90 2.10
CA CYS A 223 12.89 4.29 2.22
C CYS A 223 14.05 5.25 2.52
N ILE A 224 15.06 4.81 3.26
CA ILE A 224 16.29 5.56 3.56
C ILE A 224 17.29 5.49 2.39
N GLU A 225 17.41 4.33 1.73
CA GLU A 225 18.27 4.17 0.53
C GLU A 225 17.93 5.16 -0.59
N ASN A 226 16.62 5.41 -0.78
CA ASN A 226 16.14 6.31 -1.81
C ASN A 226 16.67 7.75 -1.66
N ILE A 227 17.10 8.14 -0.45
CA ILE A 227 17.60 9.48 -0.14
C ILE A 227 19.12 9.52 0.10
N TYR A 228 19.88 8.50 -0.31
CA TYR A 228 21.34 8.51 -0.10
C TYR A 228 22.08 9.65 -0.80
N SER A 229 21.55 10.15 -1.92
CA SER A 229 22.15 11.28 -2.64
C SER A 229 21.91 12.61 -1.91
N PHE A 230 20.77 12.75 -1.22
CA PHE A 230 20.31 13.98 -0.58
C PHE A 230 21.36 14.65 0.32
N PRO A 231 21.97 14.00 1.34
CA PRO A 231 22.85 14.72 2.28
C PRO A 231 24.12 15.28 1.61
N HIS A 232 24.55 14.71 0.49
CA HIS A 232 25.70 15.23 -0.26
C HIS A 232 25.31 16.44 -1.10
N ALA A 233 24.17 16.35 -1.81
CA ALA A 233 23.66 17.45 -2.61
C ALA A 233 23.23 18.64 -1.75
N PHE A 234 22.63 18.38 -0.58
CA PHE A 234 22.27 19.41 0.40
C PHE A 234 23.50 20.14 0.94
N ALA A 235 24.56 19.41 1.30
CA ALA A 235 25.82 20.03 1.71
C ALA A 235 26.47 20.85 0.58
N LEU A 236 26.37 20.38 -0.67
CA LEU A 236 26.88 21.10 -1.84
C LEU A 236 26.09 22.39 -2.09
N LYS A 237 24.76 22.30 -2.03
CA LYS A 237 23.83 23.44 -2.14
C LYS A 237 24.21 24.56 -1.19
N ILE A 238 24.38 24.24 0.09
CA ILE A 238 24.75 25.21 1.13
C ILE A 238 26.12 25.83 0.84
N ARG A 239 27.13 25.02 0.53
CA ARG A 239 28.50 25.52 0.30
C ARG A 239 28.65 26.38 -0.94
N MET A 240 27.85 26.12 -1.97
CA MET A 240 27.90 26.83 -3.25
C MET A 240 26.85 27.94 -3.36
N GLY A 241 25.94 28.09 -2.39
CA GLY A 241 24.85 29.06 -2.45
C GLY A 241 23.86 28.78 -3.59
N LEU A 242 23.59 27.51 -3.90
CA LEU A 242 22.68 27.12 -4.98
C LEU A 242 21.21 27.26 -4.55
N THR A 243 20.35 27.65 -5.49
CA THR A 243 18.91 27.82 -5.26
C THR A 243 18.09 26.56 -5.56
N LEU A 244 18.60 25.68 -6.43
CA LEU A 244 17.96 24.43 -6.82
C LEU A 244 17.68 23.52 -5.60
N ALA A 245 16.67 22.67 -5.71
CA ALA A 245 16.42 21.65 -4.70
C ALA A 245 17.54 20.60 -4.71
N SER A 246 17.85 20.02 -3.54
CA SER A 246 18.95 19.07 -3.40
C SER A 246 18.81 17.84 -4.30
N TYR A 247 17.59 17.35 -4.53
CA TYR A 247 17.37 16.24 -5.46
C TYR A 247 17.72 16.60 -6.91
N GLU A 248 17.48 17.84 -7.34
CA GLU A 248 17.84 18.31 -8.70
C GLU A 248 19.35 18.41 -8.85
N ILE A 249 20.03 18.93 -7.82
CA ILE A 249 21.49 18.99 -7.78
C ILE A 249 22.07 17.56 -7.85
N ALA A 250 21.51 16.62 -7.08
CA ALA A 250 21.92 15.23 -7.13
C ALA A 250 21.73 14.61 -8.53
N ARG A 251 20.60 14.89 -9.18
CA ARG A 251 20.31 14.45 -10.56
C ARG A 251 21.33 15.01 -11.55
N HIS A 252 21.57 16.33 -11.54
CA HIS A 252 22.57 16.95 -12.43
C HIS A 252 23.99 16.39 -12.20
N CYS A 253 24.39 16.16 -10.95
CA CYS A 253 25.68 15.52 -10.67
C CYS A 253 25.74 14.08 -11.20
N ALA A 254 24.66 13.32 -11.11
CA ALA A 254 24.61 11.95 -11.62
C ALA A 254 24.66 11.93 -13.15
N ASP A 255 23.87 12.76 -13.81
CA ASP A 255 23.71 12.77 -15.28
C ASP A 255 24.96 13.34 -15.97
N GLU A 256 25.50 14.46 -15.48
CA GLU A 256 26.58 15.19 -16.15
C GLU A 256 27.99 14.75 -15.71
N LEU A 257 28.15 14.31 -14.46
CA LEU A 257 29.46 13.96 -13.90
C LEU A 257 29.62 12.45 -13.64
N GLY A 258 28.57 11.65 -13.88
CA GLY A 258 28.55 10.23 -13.52
C GLY A 258 28.68 10.00 -12.02
N TRP A 259 28.33 10.99 -11.19
CA TRP A 259 28.52 10.90 -9.74
C TRP A 259 27.66 9.79 -9.14
N LYS A 260 28.28 8.93 -8.31
CA LYS A 260 27.60 7.88 -7.56
C LYS A 260 27.78 8.11 -6.06
N ARG A 261 26.68 7.94 -5.33
CA ARG A 261 26.64 7.99 -3.87
C ARG A 261 27.38 6.80 -3.26
N LYS A 262 28.05 7.03 -2.13
CA LYS A 262 28.70 5.97 -1.34
C LYS A 262 27.81 5.62 -0.16
N GLU A 263 27.15 4.47 -0.20
CA GLU A 263 26.07 4.05 0.72
C GLU A 263 26.39 4.30 2.21
N GLU A 264 27.47 3.71 2.73
CA GLU A 264 27.85 3.88 4.15
C GLU A 264 28.06 5.36 4.51
N SER A 265 28.73 6.14 3.65
CA SER A 265 28.96 7.57 3.89
C SER A 265 27.67 8.37 3.83
N SER A 266 26.74 8.00 2.95
CA SER A 266 25.44 8.64 2.82
C SER A 266 24.60 8.39 4.08
N LEU A 267 24.58 7.16 4.57
CA LEU A 267 23.83 6.79 5.76
C LEU A 267 24.36 7.52 7.02
N ILE A 268 25.68 7.58 7.21
CA ILE A 268 26.27 8.36 8.32
C ILE A 268 25.79 9.81 8.27
N LYS A 269 25.78 10.43 7.09
CA LYS A 269 25.32 11.81 6.96
C LYS A 269 23.82 11.95 7.22
N ILE A 270 22.98 11.00 6.79
CA ILE A 270 21.55 11.00 7.11
C ILE A 270 21.35 10.98 8.62
N PHE A 271 22.02 10.08 9.34
CA PHE A 271 21.93 10.01 10.81
C PHE A 271 22.43 11.29 11.50
N ASN A 272 23.39 12.00 10.90
CA ASN A 272 23.84 13.30 11.39
C ASN A 272 22.81 14.43 11.23
N LEU A 273 21.84 14.30 10.32
CA LEU A 273 20.74 15.25 10.18
C LEU A 273 19.68 15.10 11.28
N ILE A 274 19.68 13.97 12.00
CA ILE A 274 18.63 13.64 12.96
C ILE A 274 18.99 14.24 14.33
N PRO A 275 18.09 15.00 14.97
CA PRO A 275 18.30 15.51 16.32
C PRO A 275 18.53 14.39 17.31
N THR A 276 19.52 14.57 18.20
CA THR A 276 19.82 13.62 19.28
C THR A 276 18.64 13.32 20.18
N PRO A 277 17.80 14.30 20.57
CA PRO A 277 16.59 13.99 21.34
C PRO A 277 15.62 13.03 20.65
N THR A 278 15.65 12.96 19.31
CA THR A 278 14.86 12.00 18.53
C THR A 278 15.48 10.60 18.56
N LEU A 279 16.81 10.49 18.49
CA LEU A 279 17.51 9.20 18.43
C LEU A 279 17.69 8.53 19.80
N THR A 280 18.07 9.28 20.84
CA THR A 280 18.47 8.70 22.12
C THR A 280 17.41 7.78 22.74
N PRO A 281 16.11 8.14 22.75
CA PRO A 281 15.07 7.25 23.31
C PRO A 281 14.88 5.95 22.53
N LEU A 282 15.29 5.91 21.26
CA LEU A 282 15.14 4.76 20.36
C LEU A 282 16.30 3.78 20.47
N ILE A 283 17.41 4.16 21.11
CA ILE A 283 18.59 3.30 21.30
C ILE A 283 18.38 2.49 22.57
N THR A 284 17.80 1.31 22.40
CA THR A 284 17.50 0.39 23.50
C THR A 284 18.75 -0.39 23.96
N ALA A 285 18.62 -1.10 25.08
CA ALA A 285 19.64 -2.04 25.54
C ALA A 285 19.89 -3.15 24.49
N ASN A 286 18.85 -3.62 23.80
CA ASN A 286 18.99 -4.63 22.75
C ASN A 286 19.84 -4.13 21.59
N ILE A 287 19.58 -2.91 21.12
CA ILE A 287 20.37 -2.27 20.05
C ILE A 287 21.82 -2.04 20.52
N SER A 288 22.01 -1.59 21.77
CA SER A 288 23.34 -1.35 22.34
C SER A 288 24.17 -2.63 22.44
N ASN A 289 23.53 -3.78 22.68
CA ASN A 289 24.23 -5.07 22.77
C ASN A 289 24.60 -5.67 21.41
N LEU A 290 24.14 -5.09 20.29
CA LEU A 290 24.47 -5.58 18.96
C LEU A 290 25.92 -5.28 18.58
N ASP A 291 26.63 -6.33 18.17
CA ASP A 291 27.97 -6.23 17.56
C ASP A 291 29.00 -5.50 18.44
N GLY A 292 28.82 -5.52 19.76
CA GLY A 292 29.68 -4.81 20.72
C GLY A 292 29.64 -3.29 20.58
N SER A 293 28.55 -2.74 20.03
CA SER A 293 28.38 -1.31 19.83
C SER A 293 28.27 -0.56 21.16
N HIS A 294 28.72 0.69 21.20
CA HIS A 294 28.56 1.57 22.35
C HIS A 294 28.07 2.93 21.87
N PHE A 295 27.02 3.45 22.51
CA PHE A 295 26.38 4.70 22.15
C PHE A 295 26.39 5.66 23.34
N THR A 296 26.83 6.90 23.11
CA THR A 296 26.97 7.93 24.13
C THR A 296 26.68 9.30 23.52
N PHE A 297 25.83 10.07 24.18
CA PHE A 297 25.31 11.35 23.67
C PHE A 297 25.54 12.49 24.68
N THR A 298 26.66 12.48 25.40
CA THR A 298 26.90 13.48 26.46
C THR A 298 27.51 14.78 25.96
N ASN A 299 28.23 14.73 24.83
CA ASN A 299 28.85 15.88 24.20
C ASN A 299 28.86 15.73 22.67
N PRO A 300 29.13 16.81 21.91
CA PRO A 300 29.04 16.78 20.45
C PRO A 300 29.97 15.77 19.76
N THR A 301 31.15 15.51 20.32
CA THR A 301 32.12 14.56 19.73
C THR A 301 31.65 13.13 19.90
N GLU A 302 31.16 12.79 21.08
CA GLU A 302 30.58 11.46 21.36
C GLU A 302 29.27 11.24 20.60
N GLU A 303 28.45 12.27 20.44
CA GLU A 303 27.23 12.22 19.63
C GLU A 303 27.55 11.85 18.18
N GLU A 304 28.49 12.55 17.55
CA GLU A 304 28.89 12.28 16.16
C GLU A 304 29.45 10.85 16.02
N ALA A 305 30.28 10.43 16.97
CA ALA A 305 30.81 9.07 17.00
C ALA A 305 29.69 8.02 17.13
N SER A 306 28.71 8.26 17.99
CA SER A 306 27.59 7.34 18.23
C SER A 306 26.64 7.25 17.04
N LYS A 307 26.31 8.38 16.40
CA LYS A 307 25.52 8.42 15.16
C LYS A 307 26.23 7.67 14.04
N LYS A 308 27.55 7.83 13.91
CA LYS A 308 28.38 7.09 12.95
C LYS A 308 28.38 5.60 13.23
N THR A 309 28.54 5.18 14.49
CA THR A 309 28.46 3.77 14.89
C THR A 309 27.09 3.19 14.57
N LEU A 310 26.02 3.92 14.85
CA LEU A 310 24.65 3.46 14.60
C LEU A 310 24.40 3.29 13.10
N ALA A 311 24.76 4.28 12.27
CA ALA A 311 24.65 4.17 10.82
C ALA A 311 25.41 2.95 10.28
N LYS A 312 26.63 2.68 10.77
CA LYS A 312 27.42 1.51 10.37
C LYS A 312 26.77 0.20 10.80
N LEU A 313 26.21 0.13 12.01
CA LEU A 313 25.48 -1.03 12.50
C LEU A 313 24.28 -1.33 11.59
N ILE A 314 23.43 -0.34 11.30
CA ILE A 314 22.26 -0.51 10.42
C ILE A 314 22.71 -0.94 9.00
N TYR A 315 23.77 -0.35 8.45
CA TYR A 315 24.33 -0.76 7.15
C TYR A 315 24.84 -2.21 7.17
N LYS A 316 25.50 -2.64 8.24
CA LYS A 316 25.98 -4.03 8.40
C LYS A 316 24.81 -5.01 8.49
N ILE A 317 23.75 -4.67 9.23
CA ILE A 317 22.52 -5.47 9.32
C ILE A 317 21.84 -5.59 7.96
N ARG A 318 21.75 -4.50 7.18
CA ARG A 318 21.23 -4.59 5.81
C ARG A 318 22.11 -5.49 4.95
N ASN A 319 23.44 -5.32 4.99
CA ASN A 319 24.35 -6.09 4.14
C ASN A 319 24.25 -7.61 4.37
N GLN A 320 24.11 -8.07 5.62
CA GLN A 320 23.92 -9.50 5.91
C GLN A 320 22.63 -10.09 5.35
N MET A 321 21.66 -9.26 5.00
CA MET A 321 20.40 -9.72 4.41
C MET A 321 20.47 -9.84 2.89
N VAL A 322 21.42 -9.15 2.25
CA VAL A 322 21.57 -9.13 0.78
C VAL A 322 22.79 -9.94 0.30
N HIS A 323 23.77 -10.15 1.17
CA HIS A 323 24.96 -10.94 0.86
C HIS A 323 24.97 -12.22 1.68
N GLN A 324 25.45 -13.30 1.05
CA GLN A 324 25.64 -14.57 1.73
C GLN A 324 26.91 -14.50 2.58
N PHE A 325 26.75 -14.57 3.90
CA PHE A 325 27.86 -14.67 4.84
C PHE A 325 27.95 -16.09 5.41
N GLU A 326 29.09 -16.41 6.01
CA GLU A 326 29.16 -17.55 6.91
C GLU A 326 28.35 -17.22 8.17
N VAL A 327 27.58 -18.18 8.70
CA VAL A 327 26.66 -17.97 9.84
C VAL A 327 27.37 -17.36 11.06
N ASN A 328 28.63 -17.74 11.31
CA ASN A 328 29.44 -17.22 12.41
C ASN A 328 29.90 -15.76 12.23
N LYS A 329 29.74 -15.18 11.03
CA LYS A 329 30.05 -13.78 10.72
C LYS A 329 28.82 -12.88 10.74
N GLU A 330 27.61 -13.47 10.83
CA GLU A 330 26.35 -12.74 10.88
C GLU A 330 26.06 -12.22 12.29
N ILE A 331 25.52 -11.01 12.36
CA ILE A 331 24.94 -10.45 13.58
C ILE A 331 23.67 -11.25 13.87
N GLN A 332 23.65 -11.93 15.01
CA GLN A 332 22.48 -12.64 15.50
C GLN A 332 21.49 -11.63 16.09
N ILE A 333 20.28 -11.57 15.53
CA ILE A 333 19.25 -10.59 15.89
C ILE A 333 18.00 -11.33 16.38
N THR A 334 17.60 -11.09 17.62
CA THR A 334 16.40 -11.68 18.22
C THR A 334 15.13 -10.98 17.72
N ALA A 335 13.95 -11.57 17.98
CA ALA A 335 12.66 -10.97 17.62
C ALA A 335 12.45 -9.59 18.30
N GLU A 336 12.82 -9.47 19.58
CA GLU A 336 12.73 -8.23 20.34
C GLU A 336 13.66 -7.16 19.77
N THR A 337 14.86 -7.57 19.34
CA THR A 337 15.81 -6.67 18.73
C THR A 337 15.32 -6.19 17.36
N TRP A 338 14.66 -7.05 16.58
CA TRP A 338 14.01 -6.64 15.34
C TRP A 338 12.90 -5.60 15.56
N ILE A 339 12.08 -5.79 16.59
CA ILE A 339 11.05 -4.81 16.99
C ILE A 339 11.70 -3.47 17.31
N ASP A 340 12.80 -3.46 18.06
CA ASP A 340 13.52 -2.22 18.39
C ASP A 340 14.14 -1.56 17.14
N LEU A 341 14.65 -2.34 16.19
CA LEU A 341 15.14 -1.81 14.91
C LEU A 341 14.02 -1.18 14.07
N ILE A 342 12.83 -1.79 14.03
CA ILE A 342 11.66 -1.23 13.35
C ILE A 342 11.24 0.09 14.01
N LYS A 343 11.15 0.11 15.35
CA LYS A 343 10.89 1.32 16.16
C LYS A 343 11.90 2.43 15.91
N LEU A 344 13.16 2.07 15.66
CA LEU A 344 14.20 3.03 15.34
C LEU A 344 14.02 3.63 13.94
N LEU A 345 13.72 2.81 12.92
CA LEU A 345 13.69 3.27 11.53
C LEU A 345 12.49 4.17 11.20
N ILE A 346 11.32 3.89 11.79
CA ILE A 346 10.08 4.63 11.50
C ILE A 346 10.23 6.14 11.78
N PRO A 347 10.63 6.59 12.98
CA PRO A 347 10.81 8.01 13.28
C PRO A 347 11.96 8.66 12.48
N ILE A 348 12.98 7.88 12.10
CA ILE A 348 14.07 8.36 11.25
C ILE A 348 13.53 8.73 9.86
N ILE A 349 12.73 7.84 9.27
CA ILE A 349 12.08 8.09 7.98
C ILE A 349 11.17 9.31 8.10
N ASP A 350 10.29 9.32 9.09
CA ASP A 350 9.37 10.44 9.31
C ASP A 350 10.10 11.78 9.43
N HIS A 351 11.14 11.84 10.27
CA HIS A 351 11.89 13.07 10.52
C HIS A 351 12.56 13.60 9.24
N VAL A 352 13.30 12.75 8.51
CA VAL A 352 14.07 13.21 7.35
C VAL A 352 13.15 13.69 6.24
N TYR A 353 12.06 12.97 5.98
CA TYR A 353 11.10 13.36 4.93
C TYR A 353 10.26 14.57 5.33
N THR A 354 10.05 14.82 6.62
CA THR A 354 9.33 16.01 7.11
C THR A 354 10.23 17.25 7.11
N ALA A 355 11.39 17.16 7.76
CA ALA A 355 12.30 18.30 7.93
C ALA A 355 12.91 18.78 6.61
N HIS A 356 12.98 17.92 5.60
CA HIS A 356 13.60 18.20 4.31
C HIS A 356 12.66 17.99 3.11
N ALA A 357 11.34 18.04 3.31
CA ALA A 357 10.35 17.78 2.25
C ALA A 357 10.62 18.57 0.96
N ALA A 358 10.99 19.85 1.07
CA ALA A 358 11.26 20.73 -0.08
C ALA A 358 12.57 20.41 -0.84
N GLU A 359 13.46 19.60 -0.25
CA GLU A 359 14.76 19.24 -0.82
C GLU A 359 14.76 17.85 -1.49
N LEU A 360 13.72 17.06 -1.23
CA LEU A 360 13.57 15.68 -1.68
C LEU A 360 12.77 15.63 -2.98
N PRO A 361 12.91 14.54 -3.77
CA PRO A 361 12.17 14.41 -5.01
C PRO A 361 10.66 14.42 -4.78
N ASN A 362 9.99 14.93 -5.81
CA ASN A 362 8.55 14.85 -5.98
C ASN A 362 8.11 13.42 -6.32
#